data_AF-A0A1V1NX04-F1
#
_entry.id   AF-A0A1V1NX04-F1
#
_cell.length_a   1.000
_cell.length_b   1.000
_cell.length_c   1.000
_cell.angle_alpha   90.00
_cell.angle_beta   90.00
_cell.angle_gamma   90.00
#
_symmetry.space_group_name_H-M   'P 1'
#
loop_
_entity.id
_entity.type
_entity.pdbx_description
1 polymer ?
#
loop_
_entity_poly.entity_id
_entity_poly.type
_entity_poly.pdbx_seq_one_letter_code
_entity_poly.pdbx_strand_id
1 'polypeptide(L)'
;MGDVFMLYLAGHGDIIEGDYHFIPWEMRYTSPEALKTGSISRSQFQECLKEIKAQKSMIIIDTCHAGGFSTNETGAFAMRGMEEKSAIRRFKHFTGRAIFAAAAKDQKAPEGYKNHGVFTYALLEAMTEKADIFGNNNGFISVDEVVKYVTERVAEISEKEWQISQYPYSDLSGSPYFDIGCRKGYDQPGCQP
;
A
#
# COMPACT_ATOMS: atom_id res chain seq x y z
N MET A 1 18.25 4.89 -15.32
CA MET A 1 17.30 3.77 -15.23
C MET A 1 17.71 2.97 -14.01
N GLY A 2 17.01 3.15 -12.88
CA GLY A 2 17.43 2.55 -11.61
C GLY A 2 16.60 3.06 -10.42
N ASP A 3 16.09 4.29 -10.51
CA ASP A 3 15.33 4.92 -9.43
C ASP A 3 14.07 4.13 -9.07
N VAL A 4 13.85 3.98 -7.76
CA VAL A 4 12.64 3.43 -7.16
C VAL A 4 11.90 4.57 -6.46
N PHE A 5 10.62 4.74 -6.78
CA PHE A 5 9.74 5.65 -6.05
C PHE A 5 9.01 4.90 -4.94
N MET A 6 9.11 5.37 -3.70
CA MET A 6 8.31 4.85 -2.60
C MET A 6 7.39 5.93 -2.06
N LEU A 7 6.11 5.62 -1.95
CA LEU A 7 5.11 6.45 -1.27
C LEU A 7 4.55 5.66 -0.10
N TYR A 8 4.60 6.22 1.10
CA TYR A 8 3.89 5.70 2.26
C TYR A 8 2.92 6.78 2.75
N LEU A 9 1.64 6.42 2.83
CA LEU A 9 0.55 7.32 3.20
C LEU A 9 -0.27 6.68 4.32
N ALA A 10 -0.32 7.32 5.48
CA ALA A 10 -1.08 6.85 6.64
C ALA A 10 -2.01 7.94 7.16
N GLY A 11 -3.22 7.55 7.57
CA GLY A 11 -4.23 8.50 8.05
C GLY A 11 -5.66 8.02 7.81
N HIS A 12 -6.57 8.98 7.66
CA HIS A 12 -7.98 8.68 7.41
C HIS A 12 -8.23 8.46 5.92
N GLY A 13 -9.01 7.43 5.61
CA GLY A 13 -9.49 7.13 4.26
C GLY A 13 -10.92 6.62 4.31
N ASP A 14 -11.68 6.92 3.27
CA ASP A 14 -13.10 6.57 3.18
C ASP A 14 -13.50 6.26 1.72
N ILE A 15 -14.64 5.60 1.54
CA ILE A 15 -15.25 5.37 0.23
C ILE A 15 -16.39 6.37 0.04
N ILE A 16 -16.17 7.36 -0.82
CA ILE A 16 -17.16 8.38 -1.15
C ILE A 16 -17.69 8.10 -2.54
N GLU A 17 -18.99 7.83 -2.65
CA GLU A 17 -19.65 7.50 -3.92
C GLU A 17 -18.99 6.33 -4.70
N GLY A 18 -18.41 5.38 -3.98
CA GLY A 18 -17.74 4.21 -4.58
C GLY A 18 -16.29 4.45 -5.01
N ASP A 19 -15.72 5.62 -4.75
CA ASP A 19 -14.31 5.91 -5.00
C ASP A 19 -13.55 6.13 -3.68
N TYR A 20 -12.31 5.63 -3.61
CA TYR A 20 -11.45 5.81 -2.45
C TYR A 20 -11.00 7.25 -2.34
N HIS A 21 -11.04 7.80 -1.14
CA HIS A 21 -10.55 9.14 -0.83
C HIS A 21 -9.64 9.11 0.40
N PHE A 22 -8.45 9.72 0.29
CA PHE A 22 -7.64 10.05 1.45
C PHE A 22 -8.10 11.38 2.03
N ILE A 23 -8.18 11.47 3.36
CA ILE A 23 -8.67 12.66 4.06
C ILE A 23 -7.47 13.40 4.69
N PRO A 24 -7.06 14.55 4.14
CA PRO A 24 -6.00 15.38 4.72
C PRO A 24 -6.39 15.94 6.08
N TRP A 25 -5.41 16.27 6.91
CA TRP A 25 -5.65 16.77 8.27
C TRP A 25 -6.37 18.12 8.29
N GLU A 26 -6.18 18.94 7.25
CA GLU A 26 -6.83 20.24 7.10
C GLU A 26 -8.31 20.14 6.72
N MET A 27 -8.78 18.97 6.29
CA MET A 27 -10.16 18.74 5.88
C MET A 27 -11.09 18.83 7.10
N ARG A 28 -12.05 19.76 7.03
CA ARG A 28 -13.09 19.92 8.05
C ARG A 28 -14.42 19.41 7.51
N TYR A 29 -14.99 18.41 8.18
CA TYR A 29 -16.31 17.90 7.83
C TYR A 29 -17.39 18.93 8.15
N THR A 30 -17.95 19.56 7.13
CA THR A 30 -19.12 20.46 7.24
C THR A 30 -20.33 19.95 6.45
N SER A 31 -20.09 19.12 5.44
CA SER A 31 -21.11 18.43 4.65
C SER A 31 -20.45 17.26 3.87
N PRO A 32 -21.23 16.32 3.32
CA PRO A 32 -20.71 15.29 2.41
C PRO A 32 -19.97 15.88 1.20
N GLU A 33 -20.45 17.01 0.65
CA GLU A 33 -19.82 17.70 -0.47
C GLU A 33 -18.46 18.30 -0.07
N ALA A 34 -18.35 18.86 1.15
CA ALA A 34 -17.09 19.36 1.67
C ALA A 34 -16.07 18.24 1.90
N LEU A 35 -16.53 17.06 2.35
CA LEU A 35 -15.68 15.88 2.48
C LEU A 35 -15.14 15.43 1.12
N LYS A 36 -16.00 15.36 0.10
CA LYS A 36 -15.61 14.98 -1.26
C LYS A 36 -14.63 15.96 -1.90
N THR A 37 -14.88 17.26 -1.79
CA THR A 37 -14.04 18.30 -2.40
C THR A 37 -12.76 18.58 -1.62
N GLY A 38 -12.77 18.36 -0.30
CA GLY A 38 -11.62 18.55 0.58
C GLY A 38 -10.74 17.32 0.79
N SER A 39 -11.09 16.18 0.18
CA SER A 39 -10.29 14.95 0.20
C SER A 39 -9.58 14.71 -1.14
N ILE A 40 -8.60 13.82 -1.14
CA ILE A 40 -7.86 13.46 -2.35
C ILE A 40 -8.42 12.14 -2.85
N SER A 41 -9.14 12.19 -3.98
CA SER A 41 -9.70 11.00 -4.61
C SER A 41 -8.60 10.10 -5.18
N ARG A 42 -8.92 8.82 -5.36
CA ARG A 42 -8.07 7.84 -6.04
C ARG A 42 -7.64 8.32 -7.43
N SER A 43 -8.55 8.92 -8.17
CA SER A 43 -8.27 9.45 -9.51
C SER A 43 -7.21 10.57 -9.47
N GLN A 44 -7.35 11.51 -8.54
CA GLN A 44 -6.35 12.57 -8.33
C GLN A 44 -5.00 11.98 -7.90
N PHE A 45 -4.97 11.00 -7.00
CA PHE A 45 -3.74 10.28 -6.66
C PHE A 45 -3.11 9.65 -7.89
N GLN A 46 -3.88 8.94 -8.71
CA GLN A 46 -3.38 8.28 -9.91
C GLN A 46 -2.84 9.28 -10.93
N GLU A 47 -3.45 10.45 -11.07
CA GLU A 47 -2.95 11.54 -11.91
C GLU A 47 -1.62 12.07 -11.42
N CYS A 48 -1.50 12.42 -10.13
CA CYS A 48 -0.23 12.85 -9.54
C CYS A 48 0.86 11.77 -9.70
N LEU A 49 0.48 10.51 -9.51
CA LEU A 49 1.38 9.38 -9.63
C LEU A 49 1.89 9.19 -11.06
N LYS A 50 1.11 9.50 -12.12
CA LYS A 50 1.54 9.41 -13.53
C LYS A 50 2.74 10.32 -13.85
N GLU A 51 2.86 11.44 -13.16
CA GLU A 51 3.97 12.39 -13.35
C GLU A 51 5.32 11.87 -12.83
N ILE A 52 5.29 10.81 -11.99
CA ILE A 52 6.51 10.18 -11.48
C ILE A 52 7.19 9.39 -12.60
N LYS A 53 8.42 9.80 -12.94
CA LYS A 53 9.24 9.20 -14.01
C LYS A 53 9.82 7.82 -13.66
N ALA A 54 9.89 7.47 -12.38
CA ALA A 54 10.39 6.17 -11.94
C ALA A 54 9.47 5.04 -12.44
N GLN A 55 10.06 4.05 -13.11
CA GLN A 55 9.37 2.86 -13.63
C GLN A 55 9.20 1.76 -12.58
N LYS A 56 9.86 1.90 -11.44
CA LYS A 56 9.69 1.05 -10.27
C LYS A 56 9.06 1.91 -9.20
N SER A 57 7.90 1.49 -8.70
CA SER A 57 7.34 2.14 -7.52
C SER A 57 6.69 1.17 -6.58
N MET A 58 6.82 1.48 -5.29
CA MET A 58 6.08 0.84 -4.20
C MET A 58 5.19 1.90 -3.55
N ILE A 59 3.88 1.73 -3.68
CA ILE A 59 2.89 2.63 -3.07
C ILE A 59 2.24 1.91 -1.91
N ILE A 60 2.30 2.51 -0.72
CA ILE A 60 1.81 1.95 0.54
C ILE A 60 0.75 2.89 1.10
N ILE A 61 -0.47 2.38 1.27
CA ILE A 61 -1.60 3.15 1.82
C ILE A 61 -2.07 2.45 3.09
N ASP A 62 -1.83 3.03 4.25
CA ASP A 62 -2.21 2.56 5.58
C ASP A 62 -3.39 3.39 6.11
N THR A 63 -4.58 3.14 5.55
CA THR A 63 -5.82 3.84 5.92
C THR A 63 -6.99 2.86 6.01
N CYS A 64 -8.08 3.27 6.66
CA CYS A 64 -9.36 2.56 6.50
C CYS A 64 -9.73 2.49 5.01
N HIS A 65 -10.38 1.38 4.61
CA HIS A 65 -10.87 1.14 3.26
C HIS A 65 -9.84 1.22 2.11
N ALA A 66 -8.54 1.17 2.38
CA ALA A 66 -7.49 1.31 1.34
C ALA A 66 -7.60 0.26 0.21
N GLY A 67 -8.29 -0.87 0.41
CA GLY A 67 -8.58 -1.84 -0.66
C GLY A 67 -9.32 -1.25 -1.88
N GLY A 68 -10.15 -0.21 -1.67
CA GLY A 68 -10.83 0.52 -2.75
C GLY A 68 -9.88 1.32 -3.65
N PHE A 69 -8.64 1.56 -3.22
CA PHE A 69 -7.62 2.19 -4.06
C PHE A 69 -7.20 1.30 -5.24
N SER A 70 -7.18 -0.02 -5.06
CA SER A 70 -6.68 -0.95 -6.09
C SER A 70 -7.79 -1.59 -6.93
N THR A 71 -8.97 -1.81 -6.33
CA THR A 71 -10.11 -2.44 -7.00
C THR A 71 -11.18 -1.40 -7.38
N ASN A 72 -11.90 -1.64 -8.49
CA ASN A 72 -13.17 -0.97 -8.77
C ASN A 72 -14.36 -1.72 -8.14
N GLU A 73 -14.07 -2.62 -7.20
CA GLU A 73 -14.99 -3.63 -6.71
C GLU A 73 -14.89 -3.66 -5.19
N THR A 74 -15.49 -2.65 -4.58
CA THR A 74 -16.16 -2.82 -3.30
C THR A 74 -17.66 -2.77 -3.62
N GLY A 75 -18.43 -3.80 -3.26
CA GLY A 75 -19.89 -3.77 -3.47
C GLY A 75 -20.46 -2.51 -2.79
N ALA A 76 -21.40 -1.75 -3.37
CA ALA A 76 -22.31 -1.98 -4.48
C ALA A 76 -22.15 -0.91 -5.59
N PHE A 77 -22.61 -1.25 -6.80
CA PHE A 77 -22.59 -0.46 -8.07
C PHE A 77 -21.41 -0.71 -9.02
N ALA A 78 -21.39 -1.92 -9.58
CA ALA A 78 -20.61 -2.30 -10.76
C ALA A 78 -21.16 -1.73 -12.09
N MET A 79 -21.52 -0.44 -12.17
CA MET A 79 -22.13 0.15 -13.38
C MET A 79 -21.46 1.43 -13.94
N ARG A 80 -20.22 1.76 -13.53
CA ARG A 80 -19.43 2.85 -14.17
C ARG A 80 -18.08 2.42 -14.74
N GLY A 81 -17.79 1.11 -14.74
CA GLY A 81 -16.41 0.63 -14.65
C GLY A 81 -15.69 0.19 -15.93
N MET A 82 -16.06 0.54 -17.16
CA MET A 82 -15.33 -0.02 -18.33
C MET A 82 -14.13 0.83 -18.79
N GLU A 83 -14.30 2.15 -18.91
CA GLU A 83 -13.20 3.05 -19.33
C GLU A 83 -12.16 3.24 -18.22
N GLU A 84 -12.61 3.41 -16.98
CA GLU A 84 -11.75 3.59 -15.81
C GLU A 84 -10.93 2.33 -15.49
N LYS A 85 -11.53 1.13 -15.61
CA LYS A 85 -10.78 -0.15 -15.52
C LYS A 85 -9.66 -0.20 -16.58
N SER A 86 -9.91 0.34 -17.77
CA SER A 86 -8.93 0.35 -18.86
C SER A 86 -7.79 1.35 -18.63
N ALA A 87 -8.06 2.48 -17.98
CA ALA A 87 -7.07 3.49 -17.64
C ALA A 87 -6.16 3.03 -16.48
N ILE A 88 -6.75 2.43 -15.44
CA ILE A 88 -6.02 1.86 -14.30
C ILE A 88 -5.15 0.68 -14.76
N ARG A 89 -5.70 -0.23 -15.57
CA ARG A 89 -4.94 -1.36 -16.10
C ARG A 89 -3.82 -0.91 -17.04
N ARG A 90 -4.05 0.13 -17.87
CA ARG A 90 -3.00 0.75 -18.68
C ARG A 90 -1.93 1.40 -17.81
N PHE A 91 -2.33 2.19 -16.83
CA PHE A 91 -1.41 2.80 -15.87
C PHE A 91 -0.52 1.74 -15.22
N LYS A 92 -1.12 0.69 -14.64
CA LYS A 92 -0.41 -0.45 -14.03
C LYS A 92 0.56 -1.14 -15.00
N HIS A 93 0.18 -1.31 -16.27
CA HIS A 93 1.00 -1.97 -17.27
C HIS A 93 2.14 -1.10 -17.83
N PHE A 94 1.92 0.21 -18.01
CA PHE A 94 2.91 1.14 -18.57
C PHE A 94 4.00 1.55 -17.58
N THR A 95 3.73 1.46 -16.28
CA THR A 95 4.59 2.08 -15.27
C THR A 95 5.30 1.10 -14.34
N GLY A 96 5.13 -0.22 -14.48
CA GLY A 96 5.88 -1.23 -13.71
C GLY A 96 5.69 -1.16 -12.18
N ARG A 97 4.53 -0.68 -11.72
CA ARG A 97 4.31 -0.33 -10.29
C ARG A 97 3.80 -1.50 -9.48
N ALA A 98 4.42 -1.78 -8.35
CA ALA A 98 3.83 -2.60 -7.29
C ALA A 98 3.01 -1.71 -6.35
N ILE A 99 1.75 -2.09 -6.08
CA ILE A 99 0.87 -1.34 -5.19
C ILE A 99 0.54 -2.21 -3.98
N PHE A 100 0.85 -1.68 -2.80
CA PHE A 100 0.56 -2.31 -1.52
C PHE A 100 -0.49 -1.47 -0.78
N ALA A 101 -1.74 -1.91 -0.75
CA ALA A 101 -2.82 -1.13 -0.12
C ALA A 101 -3.29 -1.83 1.15
N ALA A 102 -2.89 -1.31 2.30
CA ALA A 102 -3.24 -1.85 3.59
C ALA A 102 -4.54 -1.23 4.11
N ALA A 103 -5.61 -2.02 4.08
CA ALA A 103 -6.83 -1.64 4.76
C ALA A 103 -6.72 -2.04 6.24
N ALA A 104 -6.74 -1.05 7.14
CA ALA A 104 -7.26 -1.31 8.48
C ALA A 104 -8.75 -1.62 8.31
N LYS A 105 -9.18 -2.82 8.72
CA LYS A 105 -10.61 -3.15 8.73
C LYS A 105 -11.25 -2.31 9.84
N ASP A 106 -12.46 -1.81 9.61
CA ASP A 106 -13.27 -0.93 10.49
C ASP A 106 -13.48 -1.40 11.94
N GLN A 107 -12.92 -2.53 12.31
CA GLN A 107 -12.80 -2.93 13.70
C GLN A 107 -11.58 -2.21 14.25
N LYS A 108 -11.80 -1.07 14.94
CA LYS A 108 -10.82 -0.36 15.80
C LYS A 108 -9.49 -1.10 15.80
N ALA A 109 -8.67 -0.85 14.77
CA ALA A 109 -7.37 -1.49 14.72
C ALA A 109 -6.71 -1.02 16.02
N PRO A 110 -6.28 -1.92 16.90
CA PRO A 110 -5.74 -1.52 18.17
C PRO A 110 -4.42 -0.78 17.90
N GLU A 111 -4.53 0.53 17.79
CA GLU A 111 -3.39 1.44 17.83
C GLU A 111 -2.65 1.14 19.14
N GLY A 112 -1.35 0.84 19.04
CA GLY A 112 -0.53 0.57 20.22
C GLY A 112 0.23 -0.75 20.21
N TYR A 113 0.27 -1.51 19.10
CA TYR A 113 1.26 -2.59 19.00
C TYR A 113 2.65 -1.99 18.96
N LYS A 114 3.32 -1.98 20.12
CA LYS A 114 4.65 -1.38 20.29
C LYS A 114 4.73 0.07 19.79
N ASN A 115 3.71 0.89 20.08
CA ASN A 115 3.57 2.29 19.66
C ASN A 115 3.36 2.50 18.14
N HIS A 116 2.91 1.48 17.41
CA HIS A 116 2.57 1.56 15.99
C HIS A 116 1.20 0.93 15.71
N GLY A 117 0.64 1.20 14.53
CA GLY A 117 -0.35 0.32 13.92
C GLY A 117 0.31 -1.01 13.53
N VAL A 118 -0.44 -2.12 13.58
CA VAL A 118 0.08 -3.48 13.30
C VAL A 118 0.75 -3.56 11.94
N PHE A 119 0.12 -2.97 10.91
CA PHE A 119 0.65 -2.92 9.56
C PHE A 119 1.98 -2.17 9.49
N THR A 120 2.01 -0.93 9.98
CA THR A 120 3.22 -0.10 10.05
C THR A 120 4.36 -0.85 10.76
N TYR A 121 4.06 -1.49 11.89
CA TYR A 121 5.05 -2.24 12.66
C TYR A 121 5.63 -3.40 11.82
N ALA A 122 4.77 -4.20 11.20
CA ALA A 122 5.19 -5.31 10.35
C ALA A 122 6.02 -4.84 9.14
N LEU A 123 5.67 -3.69 8.55
CA LEU A 123 6.42 -3.08 7.44
C LEU A 123 7.82 -2.65 7.88
N LEU A 124 7.95 -1.98 9.03
CA LEU A 124 9.25 -1.59 9.58
C LEU A 124 10.11 -2.82 9.88
N GLU A 125 9.51 -3.89 10.42
CA GLU A 125 10.19 -5.17 10.61
C GLU A 125 10.70 -5.75 9.28
N ALA A 126 9.86 -5.74 8.24
CA ALA A 126 10.20 -6.23 6.91
C ALA A 126 11.43 -5.50 6.32
N MET A 127 11.48 -4.17 6.47
CA MET A 127 12.52 -3.30 5.90
C MET A 127 13.90 -3.44 6.53
N THR A 128 14.05 -4.15 7.65
CA THR A 128 15.37 -4.35 8.29
C THR A 128 16.17 -5.43 7.56
N GLU A 129 15.76 -6.68 7.76
CA GLU A 129 16.33 -7.89 7.14
C GLU A 129 15.33 -9.06 7.17
N LYS A 130 14.21 -8.89 7.86
CA LYS A 130 13.27 -9.99 8.11
C LYS A 130 12.53 -10.42 6.85
N ALA A 131 12.29 -9.51 5.92
CA ALA A 131 11.69 -9.84 4.62
C ALA A 131 12.59 -10.79 3.82
N ASP A 132 13.86 -10.44 3.65
CA ASP A 132 14.88 -11.26 2.97
C ASP A 132 15.05 -12.63 3.65
N ILE A 133 15.24 -12.66 4.98
CA ILE A 133 15.41 -13.90 5.75
C ILE A 133 14.20 -14.84 5.62
N PHE A 134 12.99 -14.27 5.60
CA PHE A 134 11.74 -15.02 5.42
C PHE A 134 11.49 -15.43 3.95
N GLY A 135 12.07 -14.67 3.02
CA GLY A 135 12.00 -14.86 1.59
C GLY A 135 13.03 -15.86 1.10
N ASN A 136 13.86 -15.41 0.16
CA ASN A 136 14.85 -16.26 -0.49
C ASN A 136 16.26 -16.18 0.16
N ASN A 137 16.45 -15.27 1.12
CA ASN A 137 17.69 -15.07 1.87
C ASN A 137 18.92 -14.80 0.96
N ASN A 138 18.71 -14.08 -0.16
CA ASN A 138 19.76 -13.73 -1.11
C ASN A 138 20.51 -12.44 -0.73
N GLY A 139 20.05 -11.72 0.31
CA GLY A 139 20.63 -10.50 0.83
C GLY A 139 20.08 -9.20 0.25
N PHE A 140 19.14 -9.27 -0.69
CA PHE A 140 18.33 -8.15 -1.14
C PHE A 140 16.98 -8.17 -0.45
N ILE A 141 16.39 -6.99 -0.28
CA ILE A 141 15.01 -6.87 0.20
C ILE A 141 14.16 -6.50 -1.01
N SER A 142 13.39 -7.44 -1.53
CA SER A 142 12.49 -7.19 -2.66
C SER A 142 11.08 -6.81 -2.22
N VAL A 143 10.31 -6.18 -3.11
CA VAL A 143 8.91 -5.81 -2.80
C VAL A 143 8.04 -7.03 -2.52
N ASP A 144 8.20 -8.12 -3.28
CA ASP A 144 7.41 -9.34 -3.06
C ASP A 144 7.72 -10.01 -1.71
N GLU A 145 8.98 -9.97 -1.27
CA GLU A 145 9.39 -10.44 0.06
C GLU A 145 8.78 -9.59 1.17
N VAL A 146 8.80 -8.26 1.01
CA VAL A 146 8.15 -7.35 1.96
C VAL A 146 6.66 -7.62 2.04
N VAL A 147 5.98 -7.75 0.90
CA VAL A 147 4.54 -8.04 0.87
C VAL A 147 4.22 -9.37 1.54
N LYS A 148 4.98 -10.42 1.23
CA LYS A 148 4.81 -11.75 1.83
C LYS A 148 5.03 -11.69 3.34
N TYR A 149 6.12 -11.08 3.79
CA TYR A 149 6.44 -10.94 5.22
C TYR A 149 5.36 -10.15 5.97
N VAL A 150 4.97 -8.98 5.45
CA VAL A 150 3.98 -8.13 6.12
C VAL A 150 2.63 -8.83 6.21
N THR A 151 2.21 -9.55 5.16
CA THR A 151 0.93 -10.29 5.16
C THR A 151 0.87 -11.32 6.28
N GLU A 152 1.91 -12.16 6.38
CA GLU A 152 2.00 -13.19 7.43
C GLU A 152 2.13 -12.56 8.82
N ARG A 153 2.95 -11.50 8.94
CA ARG A 153 3.24 -10.86 10.21
C ARG A 153 2.03 -10.11 10.78
N VAL A 154 1.25 -9.45 9.93
CA VAL A 154 0.00 -8.80 10.33
C VAL A 154 -1.01 -9.83 10.81
N ALA A 155 -1.17 -10.95 10.10
CA ALA A 155 -2.06 -12.02 10.52
C ALA A 155 -1.64 -12.62 11.86
N GLU A 156 -0.34 -12.90 12.04
CA GLU A 156 0.21 -13.43 13.29
C GLU A 156 -0.02 -12.50 14.49
N ILE A 157 0.33 -11.22 14.36
CA ILE A 157 0.17 -10.24 15.44
C ILE A 157 -1.31 -10.06 15.77
N SER A 158 -2.16 -9.93 14.75
CA SER A 158 -3.59 -9.68 14.95
C SER A 158 -4.29 -10.83 15.66
N GLU A 159 -3.95 -12.06 15.28
CA GLU A 159 -4.47 -13.27 15.90
C GLU A 159 -3.97 -13.38 17.35
N LYS A 160 -2.66 -13.18 17.57
CA LYS A 160 -2.06 -13.33 18.90
C LYS A 160 -2.56 -12.32 19.92
N GLU A 161 -2.66 -11.05 19.53
CA GLU A 161 -2.95 -9.96 20.47
C GLU A 161 -4.46 -9.72 20.63
N TRP A 162 -5.26 -9.99 19.59
CA TRP A 162 -6.70 -9.67 19.60
C TRP A 162 -7.62 -10.80 19.12
N GLN A 163 -7.09 -11.97 18.77
CA GLN A 163 -7.87 -13.11 18.28
C GLN A 163 -8.72 -12.74 17.05
N ILE A 164 -8.16 -11.87 16.21
CA ILE A 164 -8.76 -11.49 14.92
C ILE A 164 -7.78 -11.79 13.80
N SER A 165 -8.28 -12.39 12.72
CA SER A 165 -7.48 -12.57 11.52
C SER A 165 -7.61 -11.33 10.62
N GLN A 166 -6.57 -10.51 10.61
CA GLN A 166 -6.43 -9.36 9.71
C GLN A 166 -5.45 -9.69 8.60
N TYR A 167 -5.79 -9.30 7.36
CA TYR A 167 -4.92 -9.46 6.20
C TYR A 167 -4.85 -8.12 5.43
N PRO A 168 -3.64 -7.60 5.15
CA PRO A 168 -3.50 -6.47 4.25
C PRO A 168 -3.88 -6.90 2.82
N TYR A 169 -4.25 -5.93 1.99
CA TYR A 169 -4.45 -6.17 0.56
C TYR A 169 -3.17 -5.81 -0.20
N SER A 170 -2.84 -6.60 -1.22
CA SER A 170 -1.69 -6.36 -2.08
C SER A 170 -2.06 -6.55 -3.55
N ASP A 171 -1.63 -5.63 -4.41
CA ASP A 171 -1.69 -5.78 -5.85
C ASP A 171 -0.27 -5.71 -6.44
N LEU A 172 0.25 -6.89 -6.75
CA LEU A 172 1.56 -7.07 -7.36
C LEU A 172 1.53 -7.08 -8.90
N SER A 173 0.50 -6.48 -9.52
CA SER A 173 0.45 -6.35 -10.98
C SER A 173 1.64 -5.54 -11.52
N GLY A 174 2.14 -5.90 -12.70
CA GLY A 174 3.34 -5.28 -13.29
C GLY A 174 4.61 -6.12 -13.10
N SER A 175 5.73 -5.48 -12.73
CA SER A 175 7.02 -6.14 -12.43
C SER A 175 7.39 -5.88 -10.96
N PRO A 176 6.80 -6.64 -10.01
CA PRO A 176 7.02 -6.43 -8.58
C PRO A 176 8.38 -6.94 -8.09
N TYR A 177 9.11 -7.67 -8.94
CA TYR A 177 10.38 -8.30 -8.61
C TYR A 177 11.52 -7.29 -8.79
N PHE A 178 11.55 -6.29 -7.91
CA PHE A 178 12.68 -5.38 -7.79
C PHE A 178 13.06 -5.16 -6.33
N ASP A 179 14.35 -4.92 -6.14
CA ASP A 179 14.94 -4.70 -4.83
C ASP A 179 14.74 -3.24 -4.40
N ILE A 180 14.40 -3.05 -3.14
CA ILE A 180 14.23 -1.73 -2.49
C ILE A 180 15.31 -1.46 -1.44
N GLY A 181 16.15 -2.44 -1.16
CA GLY A 181 17.24 -2.33 -0.21
C GLY A 181 18.07 -3.60 -0.16
N CYS A 182 19.10 -3.57 0.68
CA CYS A 182 19.96 -4.71 0.94
C CYS A 182 20.08 -4.95 2.44
N ARG A 183 20.24 -6.21 2.81
CA ARG A 183 20.52 -6.57 4.20
C ARG A 183 21.87 -5.99 4.62
N LYS A 184 21.92 -5.45 5.84
CA LYS A 184 23.15 -4.92 6.42
C LYS A 184 24.25 -6.00 6.45
N GLY A 185 25.43 -5.66 5.93
CA GLY A 185 26.58 -6.58 5.86
C GLY A 185 26.57 -7.54 4.66
N TYR A 186 25.62 -7.39 3.73
CA TYR A 186 25.67 -8.05 2.42
C TYR A 186 26.25 -7.11 1.37
N ASP A 187 27.55 -7.24 1.09
CA ASP A 187 28.24 -6.49 0.04
C ASP A 187 28.10 -7.21 -1.32
N GLN A 188 26.92 -7.08 -1.95
CA GLN A 188 26.70 -7.55 -3.32
C GLN A 188 26.78 -6.40 -4.34
N PRO A 189 27.12 -6.69 -5.62
CA PRO A 189 26.99 -5.71 -6.70
C PRO A 189 25.55 -5.17 -6.75
N GLY A 190 25.37 -3.86 -6.51
CA GLY A 190 24.06 -3.20 -6.38
C GLY A 190 23.69 -2.74 -4.97
N CYS A 191 24.41 -3.19 -3.93
CA CYS A 191 24.23 -2.78 -2.54
C CYS A 191 25.25 -1.73 -2.05
N GLN A 192 26.18 -1.32 -2.93
CA GLN A 192 27.17 -0.30 -2.61
C GLN A 192 26.69 1.08 -3.13
N PRO A 193 26.77 2.13 -2.30
CA PRO A 193 26.22 3.46 -2.59
C PRO A 193 26.89 4.16 -3.78
#